data_AF-A0A6G3WLS2-F1
#
_entry.id   AF-A0A6G3WLS2-F1
#
_cell.length_a   1.000
_cell.length_b   1.000
_cell.length_c   1.000
_cell.angle_alpha   90.00
_cell.angle_beta   90.00
_cell.angle_gamma   90.00
#
_symmetry.space_group_name_H-M   'P 1'
#
loop_
_entity.id
_entity.type
_entity.pdbx_description
1 polymer ?
#
loop_
_entity_poly.entity_id
_entity_poly.type
_entity_poly.pdbx_seq_one_letter_code
_entity_poly.pdbx_strand_id
1 'polypeptide(L)'
;AVHGFLDTIREGHPTAPLLVVSPICCPIHETTPGPSAPDLSTMSQGRLRFVAIGDPGESSAGKLTLTVIRDELARIVAHRTPTDPHLHYLDGLDLYGESDHAELPLPDDLHPDPAAHRRIAERFARLAFGHEGPFAPSNR
;
A
#
# COMPACT_ATOMS: atom_id res chain seq x y z
N ALA A 1 -2.46 -8.90 14.06
CA ALA A 1 -3.37 -7.79 13.75
C ALA A 1 -4.21 -8.07 12.49
N VAL A 2 -3.59 -8.18 11.31
CA VAL A 2 -4.33 -8.34 10.02
C VAL A 2 -5.27 -9.55 10.01
N HIS A 3 -4.85 -10.74 10.46
CA HIS A 3 -5.74 -11.92 10.54
C HIS A 3 -7.04 -11.62 11.31
N GLY A 4 -6.93 -11.08 12.53
CA GLY A 4 -8.10 -10.74 13.33
C GLY A 4 -8.98 -9.66 12.69
N PHE A 5 -8.39 -8.68 12.00
CA PHE A 5 -9.16 -7.67 11.27
C PHE A 5 -9.98 -8.29 10.12
N LEU A 6 -9.36 -9.20 9.35
CA LEU A 6 -10.06 -9.94 8.30
C LEU A 6 -11.18 -10.82 8.88
N ASP A 7 -10.96 -11.43 10.04
CA ASP A 7 -11.99 -12.23 10.73
C ASP A 7 -13.19 -11.37 11.15
N THR A 8 -12.93 -10.20 11.74
CA THR A 8 -14.00 -9.25 12.10
C THR A 8 -14.82 -8.81 10.88
N ILE A 9 -14.19 -8.58 9.72
CA ILE A 9 -14.95 -8.28 8.49
C ILE A 9 -15.81 -9.48 8.09
N ARG A 10 -15.27 -10.70 8.15
CA ARG A 10 -15.98 -11.92 7.75
C ARG A 10 -17.12 -12.30 8.68
N GLU A 11 -17.07 -11.93 9.95
CA GLU A 11 -18.20 -12.07 10.89
C GLU A 11 -19.45 -11.32 10.40
N GLY A 12 -19.29 -10.10 9.87
CA GLY A 12 -20.39 -9.29 9.32
C GLY A 12 -20.68 -9.52 7.83
N HIS A 13 -19.65 -9.91 7.06
CA HIS A 13 -19.72 -10.04 5.61
C HIS A 13 -19.04 -11.34 5.14
N PRO A 14 -19.69 -12.52 5.32
CA PRO A 14 -19.04 -13.81 5.15
C PRO A 14 -18.54 -14.10 3.73
N THR A 15 -19.22 -13.58 2.70
CA THR A 15 -18.93 -13.88 1.28
C THR A 15 -18.66 -12.65 0.43
N ALA A 16 -18.65 -11.45 1.02
CA ALA A 16 -18.37 -10.24 0.25
C ALA A 16 -16.94 -10.29 -0.34
N PRO A 17 -16.74 -10.01 -1.63
CA PRO A 17 -15.39 -9.87 -2.17
C PRO A 17 -14.60 -8.82 -1.38
N LEU A 18 -13.40 -9.19 -0.93
CA LEU A 18 -12.51 -8.34 -0.16
C LEU A 18 -11.16 -8.26 -0.86
N LEU A 19 -10.71 -7.03 -1.13
CA LEU A 19 -9.42 -6.77 -1.75
C LEU A 19 -8.50 -6.09 -0.75
N VAL A 20 -7.39 -6.75 -0.42
CA VAL A 20 -6.30 -6.17 0.37
C VAL A 20 -5.32 -5.53 -0.60
N VAL A 21 -5.17 -4.21 -0.51
CA VAL A 21 -4.17 -3.44 -1.28
C VAL A 21 -3.00 -3.13 -0.37
N SER A 22 -1.79 -3.51 -0.76
CA SER A 22 -0.58 -3.19 0.00
C SER A 22 -0.13 -1.74 -0.21
N PRO A 23 0.78 -1.19 0.61
CA PRO A 23 1.27 0.17 0.44
C PRO A 23 1.87 0.42 -0.95
N ILE A 24 1.64 1.60 -1.50
CA ILE A 24 2.31 2.11 -2.70
C ILE A 24 3.76 2.50 -2.41
N CYS A 25 4.54 2.75 -3.45
CA CYS A 25 5.93 3.19 -3.29
C CYS A 25 6.03 4.51 -2.50
N CYS A 26 6.90 4.54 -1.50
CA CYS A 26 7.30 5.74 -0.78
C CYS A 26 8.77 5.60 -0.37
N PRO A 27 9.71 6.22 -1.12
CA PRO A 27 11.14 5.95 -0.97
C PRO A 27 11.69 6.07 0.45
N ILE A 28 11.21 7.05 1.22
CA ILE A 28 11.69 7.26 2.60
C ILE A 28 11.35 6.09 3.53
N HIS A 29 10.38 5.23 3.18
CA HIS A 29 9.92 4.11 4.01
C HIS A 29 10.10 2.72 3.39
N GLU A 30 10.70 2.61 2.20
CA GLU A 30 10.93 1.30 1.57
C GLU A 30 11.77 0.36 2.45
N THR A 31 12.79 0.94 3.11
CA THR A 31 13.76 0.22 3.94
C THR A 31 13.99 0.85 5.31
N THR A 32 13.38 1.99 5.60
CA THR A 32 13.50 2.68 6.89
C THR A 32 12.15 2.68 7.61
N PRO A 33 12.05 2.11 8.81
CA PRO A 33 10.80 2.13 9.56
C PRO A 33 10.45 3.55 10.00
N GLY A 34 9.19 3.72 10.42
CA GLY A 34 8.75 4.98 11.01
C GLY A 34 9.41 5.31 12.36
N PRO A 35 9.09 6.48 12.93
CA PRO A 35 8.08 7.41 12.43
C PRO A 35 8.58 8.32 11.28
N SER A 36 7.64 8.91 10.55
CA SER A 36 7.91 10.05 9.67
C SER A 36 7.94 11.34 10.51
N ALA A 37 8.83 12.27 10.18
CA ALA A 37 8.90 13.58 10.81
C ALA A 37 9.08 14.70 9.76
N PRO A 38 8.62 15.93 10.05
CA PRO A 38 8.92 17.08 9.21
C PRO A 38 10.43 17.30 9.10
N ASP A 39 10.91 17.55 7.90
CA ASP A 39 12.28 17.98 7.67
C ASP A 39 12.42 19.48 7.96
N LEU A 40 12.95 19.80 9.13
CA LEU A 40 13.14 21.19 9.57
C LEU A 40 14.22 21.93 8.76
N SER A 41 15.10 21.22 8.04
CA SER A 41 16.14 21.84 7.23
C SER A 41 15.58 22.54 5.98
N THR A 42 14.50 22.00 5.42
CA THR A 42 13.84 22.52 4.22
C THR A 42 12.71 23.52 4.53
N MET A 43 12.25 23.58 5.79
CA MET A 43 11.24 24.57 6.23
C MET A 43 11.63 26.02 5.94
N SER A 44 12.93 26.35 6.06
CA SER A 44 13.45 27.71 5.77
C SER A 44 13.25 28.14 4.30
N GLN A 45 12.98 27.18 3.41
CA GLN A 45 12.74 27.40 1.98
C GLN A 45 11.24 27.41 1.63
N GLY A 46 10.35 27.42 2.63
CA GLY A 46 8.90 27.41 2.44
C GLY A 46 8.35 26.08 1.91
N ARG A 47 9.14 25.01 1.93
CA ARG A 47 8.74 23.66 1.53
C ARG A 47 8.60 22.77 2.75
N LEU A 48 7.47 22.08 2.88
CA LEU A 48 7.28 21.00 3.84
C LEU A 48 7.66 19.69 3.16
N ARG A 49 8.61 18.97 3.73
CA ARG A 49 9.00 17.61 3.32
C ARG A 49 9.05 16.72 4.56
N PHE A 50 9.04 15.42 4.34
CA PHE A 50 9.11 14.41 5.39
C PHE A 50 10.35 13.53 5.24
N VAL A 51 10.85 13.06 6.37
CA VAL A 51 11.91 12.06 6.45
C VAL A 51 11.50 10.95 7.40
N ALA A 52 11.97 9.73 7.12
CA ALA A 52 11.90 8.63 8.09
C ALA A 52 13.03 8.81 9.10
N ILE A 53 12.70 8.84 10.39
CA ILE A 53 13.67 9.02 11.48
C ILE A 53 13.90 7.74 12.30
N GLY A 54 13.34 6.61 11.86
CA GLY A 54 13.63 5.30 12.43
C GLY A 54 15.02 4.79 12.02
N ASP A 55 15.56 3.82 12.75
CA ASP A 55 16.80 3.16 12.38
C ASP A 55 16.51 1.99 11.41
N PRO A 56 17.08 1.97 10.19
CA PRO A 56 16.94 0.85 9.26
C PRO A 56 17.32 -0.52 9.86
N GLY A 57 18.28 -0.55 10.80
CA GLY A 57 18.71 -1.78 11.48
C GLY A 57 17.64 -2.43 12.36
N GLU A 58 16.66 -1.65 12.82
CA GLU A 58 15.57 -2.13 13.68
C GLU A 58 14.50 -2.93 12.90
N SER A 59 14.58 -2.97 11.57
CA SER A 59 13.77 -3.89 10.75
C SER A 59 13.96 -5.34 11.18
N SER A 60 15.20 -5.74 11.48
CA SER A 60 15.54 -7.08 11.99
C SER A 60 14.91 -7.39 13.36
N ALA A 61 14.59 -6.36 14.14
CA ALA A 61 13.89 -6.45 15.42
C ALA A 61 12.35 -6.42 15.26
N GLY A 62 11.83 -6.50 14.03
CA GLY A 62 10.41 -6.58 13.73
C GLY A 62 9.74 -5.22 13.48
N LYS A 63 10.49 -4.12 13.37
CA LYS A 63 9.91 -2.85 12.90
C LYS A 63 9.56 -2.96 11.41
N LEU A 64 8.44 -2.37 11.05
CA LEU A 64 7.86 -2.51 9.72
C LEU A 64 8.39 -1.44 8.76
N THR A 65 8.93 -1.90 7.62
CA THR A 65 9.16 -1.08 6.42
C THR A 65 8.07 -1.38 5.40
N LEU A 66 7.93 -0.58 4.35
CA LEU A 66 6.92 -0.85 3.31
C LEU A 66 7.19 -2.17 2.58
N THR A 67 8.46 -2.54 2.37
CA THR A 67 8.81 -3.84 1.80
C THR A 67 8.32 -4.99 2.69
N VAL A 68 8.60 -4.94 3.99
CA VAL A 68 8.13 -5.95 4.94
C VAL A 68 6.60 -6.01 4.99
N ILE A 69 5.92 -4.86 4.97
CA ILE A 69 4.45 -4.82 4.96
C ILE A 69 3.88 -5.45 3.69
N ARG A 70 4.43 -5.14 2.51
CA ARG A 70 4.00 -5.74 1.24
C ARG A 70 4.15 -7.26 1.27
N ASP A 71 5.31 -7.76 1.71
CA ASP A 71 5.58 -9.19 1.81
C ASP A 71 4.62 -9.90 2.78
N GLU A 72 4.39 -9.32 3.97
CA GLU A 72 3.51 -9.90 4.98
C GLU A 72 2.04 -9.90 4.53
N LEU A 73 1.55 -8.83 3.89
CA LEU A 73 0.18 -8.79 3.38
C LEU A 73 -0.03 -9.81 2.26
N ALA A 74 0.91 -9.91 1.31
CA ALA A 74 0.87 -10.92 0.25
C ALA A 74 0.85 -12.34 0.84
N ARG A 75 1.74 -12.63 1.79
CA ARG A 75 1.82 -13.94 2.48
C ARG A 75 0.53 -14.27 3.22
N ILE A 76 -0.05 -13.32 3.94
CA ILE A 76 -1.28 -13.50 4.71
C ILE A 76 -2.46 -13.82 3.79
N VAL A 77 -2.62 -13.07 2.69
CA VAL A 77 -3.71 -13.32 1.74
C VAL A 77 -3.52 -14.66 1.06
N ALA A 78 -2.33 -14.96 0.54
CA ALA A 78 -2.02 -16.24 -0.11
C ALA A 78 -2.28 -17.45 0.82
N HIS A 79 -1.94 -17.34 2.11
CA HIS A 79 -2.20 -18.39 3.08
C HIS A 79 -3.70 -18.62 3.33
N ARG A 80 -4.53 -17.58 3.20
CA ARG A 80 -5.98 -17.63 3.46
C ARG A 80 -6.81 -18.01 2.24
N THR A 81 -6.35 -17.68 1.03
CA THR A 81 -7.09 -17.91 -0.22
C THR A 81 -7.64 -19.33 -0.38
N PRO A 82 -6.95 -20.43 0.02
CA PRO A 82 -7.52 -21.78 -0.08
C PRO A 82 -8.83 -22.00 0.71
N THR A 83 -9.03 -21.23 1.78
CA THR A 83 -10.20 -21.31 2.66
C THR A 83 -11.14 -20.11 2.56
N ASP A 84 -10.69 -19.02 1.91
CA ASP A 84 -11.47 -17.81 1.64
C ASP A 84 -11.27 -17.38 0.18
N PRO A 85 -12.05 -17.94 -0.76
CA PRO A 85 -11.90 -17.65 -2.19
C PRO A 85 -12.33 -16.22 -2.57
N HIS A 86 -12.95 -15.48 -1.64
CA HIS A 86 -13.37 -14.10 -1.83
C HIS A 86 -12.35 -13.09 -1.29
N LEU A 87 -11.18 -13.56 -0.82
CA LEU A 87 -10.07 -12.72 -0.40
C LEU A 87 -9.03 -12.60 -1.52
N HIS A 88 -8.81 -11.37 -1.95
CA HIS A 88 -7.92 -11.02 -3.05
C HIS A 88 -6.81 -10.10 -2.58
N TYR A 89 -5.68 -10.13 -3.28
CA TYR A 89 -4.53 -9.26 -3.04
C TYR A 89 -4.23 -8.43 -4.29
N LEU A 90 -3.89 -7.17 -4.08
CA LEU A 90 -3.33 -6.28 -5.10
C LEU A 90 -2.05 -5.65 -4.54
N ASP A 91 -0.95 -5.79 -5.29
CA ASP A 91 0.29 -5.13 -4.95
C ASP A 91 0.16 -3.62 -5.19
N GLY A 92 0.42 -2.81 -4.16
CA GLY A 92 0.42 -1.35 -4.26
C GLY A 92 1.41 -0.83 -5.30
N LEU A 93 2.48 -1.57 -5.60
CA LEU A 93 3.44 -1.19 -6.63
C LEU A 93 2.86 -1.26 -8.05
N ASP A 94 1.81 -2.06 -8.28
CA ASP A 94 1.06 -2.07 -9.55
C ASP A 94 0.20 -0.81 -9.72
N LEU A 95 -0.07 -0.09 -8.63
CA LEU A 95 -0.78 1.20 -8.64
C LEU A 95 0.19 2.36 -8.79
N TYR A 96 1.26 2.37 -8.01
CA TYR A 96 2.30 3.39 -8.05
C TYR A 96 3.63 2.82 -7.52
N GLY A 97 4.57 2.61 -8.44
CA GLY A 97 5.88 2.03 -8.18
C GLY A 97 7.04 3.02 -8.31
N GLU A 98 8.27 2.51 -8.26
CA GLU A 98 9.50 3.33 -8.35
C GLU A 98 9.60 4.09 -9.69
N SER A 99 9.18 3.47 -10.80
CA SER A 99 9.14 4.14 -12.11
C SER A 99 8.14 5.29 -12.15
N ASP A 100 6.99 5.14 -11.48
CA ASP A 100 6.03 6.23 -11.35
C ASP A 100 6.55 7.35 -10.48
N HIS A 101 7.26 7.02 -9.39
CA HIS A 101 7.92 8.02 -8.56
C HIS A 101 8.97 8.83 -9.34
N ALA A 102 9.70 8.19 -10.26
CA ALA A 102 10.65 8.89 -11.12
C ALA A 102 9.97 9.91 -12.06
N GLU A 103 8.74 9.64 -12.51
CA GLU A 103 7.97 10.52 -13.39
C GLU A 103 7.11 11.56 -12.65
N LEU A 104 6.52 11.15 -11.52
CA LEU A 104 5.56 11.88 -10.71
C LEU A 104 5.98 11.82 -9.23
N PRO A 105 7.09 12.48 -8.84
CA PRO A 105 7.64 12.37 -7.50
C PRO A 105 6.69 12.86 -6.42
N LEU A 106 6.84 12.33 -5.21
CA LEU A 106 6.06 12.78 -4.04
C LEU A 106 6.53 14.19 -3.64
N PRO A 107 5.69 15.24 -3.73
CA PRO A 107 6.12 16.62 -3.52
C PRO A 107 6.69 16.91 -2.13
N ASP A 108 6.22 16.17 -1.12
CA ASP A 108 6.66 16.24 0.27
C ASP A 108 7.45 14.98 0.71
N ASP A 109 7.87 14.14 -0.24
CA ASP A 109 8.52 12.85 -0.05
C ASP A 109 7.66 11.77 0.65
N LEU A 110 6.36 12.01 0.84
CA LEU A 110 5.46 11.07 1.53
C LEU A 110 4.13 10.81 0.80
N HIS A 111 3.48 11.84 0.26
CA HIS A 111 2.14 11.77 -0.30
C HIS A 111 2.11 11.97 -1.81
N PRO A 112 1.28 11.21 -2.55
CA PRO A 112 1.05 11.48 -3.97
C PRO A 112 0.43 12.86 -4.20
N ASP A 113 0.80 13.50 -5.30
CA ASP A 113 0.14 14.71 -5.76
C ASP A 113 -1.16 14.39 -6.55
N PRO A 114 -1.93 15.39 -7.00
CA PRO A 114 -3.13 15.13 -7.80
C PRO A 114 -2.92 14.35 -9.10
N ALA A 115 -1.75 14.49 -9.75
CA ALA A 115 -1.46 13.78 -10.99
C ALA A 115 -1.15 12.29 -10.71
N ALA A 116 -0.36 12.00 -9.69
CA ALA A 116 -0.09 10.65 -9.19
C ALA A 116 -1.38 9.98 -8.70
N HIS A 117 -2.24 10.70 -7.97
CA HIS A 117 -3.56 10.20 -7.56
C HIS A 117 -4.43 9.79 -8.76
N ARG A 118 -4.43 10.57 -9.85
CA ARG A 118 -5.17 10.21 -11.07
C ARG A 118 -4.66 8.90 -11.67
N ARG A 119 -3.34 8.75 -11.78
CA ARG A 119 -2.72 7.52 -12.30
C ARG A 119 -3.06 6.29 -11.43
N ILE A 120 -2.97 6.44 -10.11
CA ILE A 120 -3.37 5.40 -9.15
C ILE A 120 -4.84 5.02 -9.35
N ALA A 121 -5.74 6.01 -9.47
CA ALA A 121 -7.16 5.77 -9.65
C ALA A 121 -7.48 5.03 -10.96
N GLU A 122 -6.87 5.43 -12.07
CA GLU A 122 -7.05 4.78 -13.38
C GLU A 122 -6.59 3.31 -13.35
N ARG A 123 -5.43 3.03 -12.73
CA ARG A 123 -4.93 1.68 -12.59
C ARG A 123 -5.78 0.85 -11.63
N PHE A 124 -6.20 1.42 -10.50
CA PHE A 124 -7.09 0.74 -9.56
C PHE A 124 -8.42 0.37 -10.21
N ALA A 125 -9.06 1.29 -10.93
CA ALA A 125 -10.30 1.02 -11.65
C ALA A 125 -10.14 -0.17 -12.62
N ARG A 126 -9.04 -0.19 -13.39
CA ARG A 126 -8.74 -1.27 -14.33
C ARG A 126 -8.45 -2.61 -13.63
N LEU A 127 -7.64 -2.61 -12.57
CA LEU A 127 -7.18 -3.84 -11.91
C LEU A 127 -8.24 -4.44 -10.97
N ALA A 128 -9.01 -3.60 -10.27
CA ALA A 128 -10.02 -4.04 -9.33
C ALA A 128 -11.36 -4.38 -9.99
N PHE A 129 -11.77 -3.61 -11.01
CA PHE A 129 -13.10 -3.71 -11.65
C PHE A 129 -13.05 -4.12 -13.13
N GLY A 130 -11.86 -4.34 -13.70
CA GLY A 130 -11.71 -4.90 -15.05
C GLY A 130 -12.22 -6.34 -15.14
N HIS A 131 -12.16 -6.92 -16.34
CA HIS A 131 -12.75 -8.24 -16.64
C HIS A 131 -12.27 -9.38 -15.73
N GLU A 132 -11.01 -9.34 -15.31
CA GLU A 132 -10.39 -10.33 -14.40
C GLU A 132 -10.21 -9.78 -12.97
N GLY A 133 -10.79 -8.61 -12.68
CA GLY A 133 -10.65 -7.95 -11.40
C GLY A 133 -11.46 -8.64 -10.28
N PRO A 134 -11.03 -8.55 -9.02
CA PRO A 134 -11.76 -9.03 -7.84
C PRO A 134 -13.23 -8.59 -7.76
N PHE A 135 -13.55 -7.44 -8.35
CA PHE A 135 -14.89 -6.86 -8.37
C PHE A 135 -15.48 -6.79 -9.78
N ALA A 136 -14.99 -7.63 -10.70
CA ALA A 136 -15.55 -7.74 -12.04
C ALA A 136 -17.08 -7.93 -11.95
N PRO A 137 -17.86 -7.19 -12.75
CA PRO A 137 -19.29 -7.39 -12.78
C PRO A 137 -19.56 -8.85 -13.20
N SER A 138 -20.20 -9.61 -12.31
CA SER A 138 -20.70 -10.93 -12.68
C SER A 138 -21.57 -10.74 -13.92
N ASN A 139 -21.31 -11.49 -14.99
CA ASN A 139 -22.19 -11.50 -16.17
C ASN A 139 -23.62 -11.75 -15.65
N ARG A 140 -24.43 -10.68 -15.61
CA ARG A 140 -25.86 -10.76 -15.31
C ARG A 140 -26.60 -11.18 -16.56
#